data_AF-A0A6I5C622-F1
#
_entry.id   AF-A0A6I5C622-F1
#
_cell.length_a   1.000
_cell.length_b   1.000
_cell.length_c   1.000
_cell.angle_alpha   90.00
_cell.angle_beta   90.00
_cell.angle_gamma   90.00
#
_symmetry.space_group_name_H-M   'P 1'
#
loop_
_entity.id
_entity.type
_entity.pdbx_description
1 polymer ?
#
loop_
_entity_poly.entity_id
_entity_poly.type
_entity_poly.pdbx_seq_one_letter_code
_entity_poly.pdbx_strand_id
1 'polypeptide(L)'
;MTEPTAPRAVCPAGGASRTSSEMLALRLPQDTVDRLRVQARHGAAVLGVVADGTDCVWGWQGTSVSMPVLDTGGAQRWMKLRSRPAADPVPALWSGVATAEQVMAGLPVLRPVLLAQQAWTCDGFAYQAELTTRMPVRSISLNRAAPQWMADLPAAWWADLRAALDSLQEVAPAAVLRRVAWQETAARSMGAVHPAPWVPSHGDMCPANLGVAGATAVLFDWEYIGLGPRFVDAATLLLSSLDTPDVTDCIWSHFGDQLATPEGIYAQSVVAAHFAGRFRAGEHVDLAPALRAHMRTLEERTDDRHGGAARCTPC
;
A
#
# COMPACT_ATOMS: atom_id res chain seq x y z
N MET A 1 -11.13 6.17 -49.18
CA MET A 1 -11.01 5.28 -48.01
C MET A 1 -10.06 5.94 -47.05
N THR A 2 -10.62 6.61 -46.05
CA THR A 2 -9.90 7.36 -45.02
C THR A 2 -10.26 6.68 -43.69
N GLU A 3 -9.25 6.19 -42.97
CA GLU A 3 -9.42 5.54 -41.66
C GLU A 3 -10.09 6.51 -40.67
N PRO A 4 -11.01 6.04 -39.81
CA PRO A 4 -11.56 6.85 -38.75
C PRO A 4 -10.57 6.92 -37.58
N THR A 5 -10.08 8.13 -37.33
CA THR A 5 -9.24 8.49 -36.18
C THR A 5 -9.99 8.19 -34.88
N ALA A 6 -9.44 7.31 -34.05
CA ALA A 6 -9.97 7.05 -32.71
C ALA A 6 -9.92 8.33 -31.85
N PRO A 7 -10.97 8.64 -31.07
CA PRO A 7 -10.95 9.81 -30.20
C PRO A 7 -9.90 9.65 -29.10
N ARG A 8 -8.99 10.62 -29.00
CA ARG A 8 -8.10 10.80 -27.84
C ARG A 8 -8.97 10.94 -26.59
N ALA A 9 -8.75 10.06 -25.61
CA ALA A 9 -9.32 10.22 -24.28
C ALA A 9 -8.87 11.55 -23.69
N VAL A 10 -9.81 12.49 -23.58
CA VAL A 10 -9.65 13.73 -22.83
C VAL A 10 -9.73 13.36 -21.35
N CYS A 11 -8.64 13.52 -20.60
CA CYS A 11 -8.68 13.48 -19.15
C CYS A 11 -9.71 14.50 -18.65
N PRO A 12 -10.64 14.15 -17.74
CA PRO A 12 -11.54 15.13 -17.18
C PRO A 12 -10.72 16.08 -16.29
N ALA A 13 -10.43 17.27 -16.81
CA ALA A 13 -10.03 18.40 -16.00
C ALA A 13 -11.24 18.82 -15.16
N GLY A 14 -11.19 18.66 -13.83
CA GLY A 14 -12.27 19.16 -12.97
C GLY A 14 -12.50 18.48 -11.61
N GLY A 15 -11.59 17.65 -11.08
CA GLY A 15 -11.71 17.18 -9.70
C GLY A 15 -11.35 18.28 -8.70
N ALA A 16 -12.17 18.50 -7.65
CA ALA A 16 -11.80 19.34 -6.53
C ALA A 16 -10.54 18.77 -5.83
N SER A 17 -9.56 19.63 -5.58
CA SER A 17 -8.37 19.29 -4.78
C SER A 17 -8.77 18.91 -3.35
N ARG A 18 -8.19 17.81 -2.83
CA ARG A 18 -8.48 17.28 -1.50
C ARG A 18 -7.20 16.87 -0.78
N THR A 19 -7.15 17.17 0.51
CA THR A 19 -6.15 16.64 1.45
C THR A 19 -6.37 15.16 1.72
N SER A 20 -5.38 14.48 2.28
CA SER A 20 -5.50 13.08 2.72
C SER A 20 -6.68 12.87 3.69
N SER A 21 -6.95 13.85 4.56
CA SER A 21 -8.07 13.82 5.50
C SER A 21 -9.44 14.03 4.83
N GLU A 22 -9.55 14.95 3.88
CA GLU A 22 -10.79 15.18 3.13
C GLU A 22 -11.15 14.00 2.24
N MET A 23 -10.15 13.34 1.68
CA MET A 23 -10.32 12.08 0.95
C MET A 23 -10.97 11.01 1.83
N LEU A 24 -10.50 10.84 3.07
CA LEU A 24 -11.07 9.90 4.04
C LEU A 24 -12.52 10.27 4.42
N ALA A 25 -12.85 11.56 4.45
CA ALA A 25 -14.17 12.06 4.83
C ALA A 25 -15.24 11.99 3.70
N LEU A 26 -14.86 11.55 2.49
CA LEU A 26 -15.81 11.42 1.39
C LEU A 26 -16.88 10.39 1.72
N ARG A 27 -18.14 10.86 1.82
CA ARG A 27 -19.29 9.98 2.01
C ARG A 27 -19.50 9.13 0.76
N LEU A 28 -19.58 7.81 0.97
CA LEU A 28 -19.96 6.88 -0.07
C LEU A 28 -21.44 7.08 -0.47
N PRO A 29 -21.79 6.88 -1.74
CA PRO A 29 -23.17 6.81 -2.18
C PRO A 29 -23.97 5.79 -1.33
N GLN A 30 -25.20 6.16 -0.95
CA GLN A 30 -26.00 5.36 -0.01
C GLN A 30 -26.32 3.96 -0.56
N ASP A 31 -26.57 3.86 -1.86
CA ASP A 31 -26.75 2.60 -2.58
C ASP A 31 -25.51 1.69 -2.49
N THR A 32 -24.31 2.26 -2.55
CA THR A 32 -23.05 1.53 -2.37
C THR A 32 -22.90 1.04 -0.93
N VAL A 33 -23.23 1.87 0.06
CA VAL A 33 -23.22 1.50 1.47
C VAL A 33 -24.20 0.35 1.75
N ASP A 34 -25.42 0.44 1.25
CA ASP A 34 -26.46 -0.55 1.47
C ASP A 34 -26.13 -1.87 0.79
N ARG A 35 -25.66 -1.83 -0.47
CA ARG A 35 -25.18 -3.02 -1.18
C ARG A 35 -24.08 -3.72 -0.39
N LEU A 36 -23.05 -2.99 0.03
CA LEU A 36 -21.92 -3.59 0.76
C LEU A 36 -22.33 -4.13 2.13
N ARG A 37 -23.27 -3.50 2.84
CA ARG A 37 -23.82 -4.05 4.09
C ARG A 37 -24.54 -5.36 3.88
N VAL A 38 -25.38 -5.45 2.85
CA VAL A 38 -26.09 -6.70 2.50
C VAL A 38 -25.08 -7.80 2.18
N GLN A 39 -24.10 -7.48 1.34
CA GLN A 39 -23.10 -8.46 0.90
C GLN A 39 -22.12 -8.82 2.01
N ALA A 40 -21.86 -7.94 2.97
CA ALA A 40 -21.04 -8.27 4.14
C ALA A 40 -21.77 -9.23 5.08
N ARG A 41 -23.09 -9.06 5.29
CA ARG A 41 -23.90 -10.03 6.03
C ARG A 41 -23.91 -11.39 5.34
N HIS A 42 -24.01 -11.42 4.02
CA HIS A 42 -23.89 -12.65 3.24
C HIS A 42 -22.50 -13.28 3.43
N GLY A 43 -21.44 -12.49 3.30
CA GLY A 43 -20.05 -12.89 3.55
C GLY A 43 -19.84 -13.52 4.93
N ALA A 44 -20.37 -12.87 5.97
CA ALA A 44 -20.31 -13.39 7.34
C ALA A 44 -21.03 -14.75 7.45
N ALA A 45 -22.24 -14.86 6.87
CA ALA A 45 -23.00 -16.10 6.88
C ALA A 45 -22.28 -17.25 6.16
N VAL A 46 -21.71 -17.02 4.97
CA VAL A 46 -20.99 -18.07 4.23
C VAL A 46 -19.64 -18.44 4.86
N LEU A 47 -19.04 -17.53 5.63
CA LEU A 47 -17.85 -17.79 6.42
C LEU A 47 -18.15 -18.41 7.80
N GLY A 48 -19.43 -18.54 8.17
CA GLY A 48 -19.85 -19.09 9.47
C GLY A 48 -19.48 -18.20 10.66
N VAL A 49 -19.47 -16.88 10.47
CA VAL A 49 -19.15 -15.88 11.50
C VAL A 49 -20.30 -14.90 11.71
N VAL A 50 -20.32 -14.22 12.85
CA VAL A 50 -21.30 -13.19 13.18
C VAL A 50 -20.61 -11.85 13.44
N ALA A 51 -21.22 -10.75 13.01
CA ALA A 51 -20.69 -9.42 13.32
C ALA A 51 -20.70 -9.20 14.85
N ASP A 52 -19.63 -8.63 15.41
CA ASP A 52 -19.55 -8.38 16.86
C ASP A 52 -20.39 -7.16 17.32
N GLY A 53 -20.98 -6.41 16.37
CA GLY A 53 -21.83 -5.24 16.62
C GLY A 53 -21.10 -3.89 16.65
N THR A 54 -19.78 -3.87 16.45
CA THR A 54 -19.00 -2.62 16.38
C THR A 54 -18.92 -2.02 14.96
N ASP A 55 -18.35 -0.81 14.88
CA ASP A 55 -18.26 -0.03 13.64
C ASP A 55 -17.44 -0.70 12.53
N CYS A 56 -17.91 -0.52 11.30
CA CYS A 56 -17.22 -0.97 10.09
C CYS A 56 -16.15 0.06 9.64
N VAL A 57 -15.07 -0.44 9.08
CA VAL A 57 -14.07 0.37 8.36
C VAL A 57 -14.37 0.30 6.87
N TRP A 58 -14.61 1.45 6.26
CA TRP A 58 -14.93 1.55 4.84
C TRP A 58 -13.68 1.78 4.01
N GLY A 59 -13.50 0.95 2.99
CA GLY A 59 -12.42 1.10 2.03
C GLY A 59 -12.65 2.27 1.08
N TRP A 60 -11.55 2.69 0.46
CA TRP A 60 -11.54 3.76 -0.53
C TRP A 60 -12.62 3.56 -1.61
N GLN A 61 -13.43 4.59 -1.83
CA GLN A 61 -14.51 4.61 -2.85
C GLN A 61 -15.48 3.41 -2.79
N GLY A 62 -15.66 2.78 -1.63
CA GLY A 62 -16.59 1.66 -1.49
C GLY A 62 -16.12 0.41 -2.22
N THR A 63 -14.81 0.24 -2.35
CA THR A 63 -14.19 -0.99 -2.86
C THR A 63 -14.17 -2.10 -1.80
N SER A 64 -14.30 -1.75 -0.52
CA SER A 64 -14.38 -2.72 0.56
C SER A 64 -15.12 -2.21 1.79
N VAL A 65 -15.53 -3.14 2.64
CA VAL A 65 -15.97 -2.90 4.01
C VAL A 65 -15.35 -3.96 4.90
N SER A 66 -14.74 -3.53 6.00
CA SER A 66 -14.12 -4.42 6.98
C SER A 66 -14.80 -4.29 8.33
N MET A 67 -14.90 -5.38 9.07
CA MET A 67 -15.53 -5.39 10.39
C MET A 67 -14.98 -6.51 11.25
N PRO A 68 -14.98 -6.33 12.57
CA PRO A 68 -14.75 -7.43 13.48
C PRO A 68 -15.96 -8.35 13.53
N VAL A 69 -15.66 -9.63 13.69
CA VAL A 69 -16.63 -10.73 13.71
C VAL A 69 -16.22 -11.74 14.80
N LEU A 70 -17.15 -12.60 15.19
CA LEU A 70 -16.94 -13.73 16.08
C LEU A 70 -17.11 -15.03 15.30
N ASP A 71 -16.19 -15.98 15.50
CA ASP A 71 -16.38 -17.33 14.99
C ASP A 71 -17.35 -18.15 15.86
N THR A 72 -17.62 -19.40 15.45
CA THR A 72 -18.54 -20.30 16.16
C THR A 72 -18.09 -20.63 17.58
N GLY A 73 -16.80 -20.47 17.89
CA GLY A 73 -16.24 -20.61 19.23
C GLY A 73 -16.25 -19.32 20.06
N GLY A 74 -16.75 -18.21 19.51
CA GLY A 74 -16.78 -16.90 20.15
C GLY A 74 -15.44 -16.16 20.10
N ALA A 75 -14.45 -16.64 19.35
CA ALA A 75 -13.18 -15.97 19.25
C ALA A 75 -13.25 -14.80 18.26
N GLN A 76 -12.59 -13.69 18.60
CA GLN A 76 -12.59 -12.50 17.77
C GLN A 76 -11.76 -12.70 16.50
N ARG A 77 -12.33 -12.31 15.37
CA ARG A 77 -11.76 -12.35 14.03
C ARG A 77 -11.98 -11.01 13.33
N TRP A 78 -11.36 -10.85 12.17
CA TRP A 78 -11.55 -9.70 11.31
C TRP A 78 -12.02 -10.17 9.93
N MET A 79 -13.07 -9.56 9.41
CA MET A 79 -13.56 -9.87 8.07
C MET A 79 -13.43 -8.64 7.18
N LYS A 80 -12.85 -8.81 6.00
CA LYS A 80 -12.83 -7.80 4.93
C LYS A 80 -13.66 -8.32 3.76
N LEU A 81 -14.69 -7.58 3.37
CA LEU A 81 -15.42 -7.79 2.13
C LEU A 81 -14.87 -6.81 1.09
N ARG A 82 -14.40 -7.33 -0.04
CA ARG A 82 -14.02 -6.55 -1.22
C ARG A 82 -15.07 -6.70 -2.31
N SER A 83 -15.19 -5.66 -3.13
CA SER A 83 -16.17 -5.55 -4.20
C SER A 83 -15.53 -4.90 -5.43
N ARG A 84 -15.88 -5.40 -6.60
CA ARG A 84 -15.55 -4.79 -7.90
C ARG A 84 -16.66 -5.07 -8.91
N PRO A 85 -16.82 -4.26 -9.97
CA PRO A 85 -17.65 -4.66 -11.10
C PRO A 85 -17.18 -6.01 -11.65
N ALA A 86 -18.11 -6.94 -11.89
CA ALA A 86 -17.77 -8.28 -12.36
C ALA A 86 -17.22 -8.28 -13.79
N ALA A 87 -17.64 -7.30 -14.60
CA ALA A 87 -17.20 -7.12 -15.98
C ALA A 87 -15.76 -6.62 -16.10
N ASP A 88 -15.21 -6.01 -15.04
CA ASP A 88 -13.83 -5.53 -15.06
C ASP A 88 -12.84 -6.70 -15.02
N PRO A 89 -11.61 -6.54 -15.54
CA PRO A 89 -10.55 -7.51 -15.33
C PRO A 89 -10.26 -7.73 -13.84
N VAL A 90 -9.96 -8.97 -13.46
CA VAL A 90 -9.55 -9.30 -12.07
C VAL A 90 -8.18 -8.66 -11.81
N PRO A 91 -8.04 -7.72 -10.86
CA PRO A 91 -6.75 -7.13 -10.55
C PRO A 91 -5.89 -8.12 -9.75
N ALA A 92 -4.56 -7.97 -9.82
CA ALA A 92 -3.63 -8.82 -9.07
C ALA A 92 -3.87 -8.78 -7.55
N LEU A 93 -4.29 -7.62 -7.03
CA LEU A 93 -4.60 -7.45 -5.60
C LEU A 93 -5.74 -8.36 -5.11
N TRP A 94 -6.59 -8.87 -6.03
CA TRP A 94 -7.72 -9.73 -5.69
C TRP A 94 -7.30 -11.08 -5.11
N SER A 95 -6.11 -11.57 -5.46
CA SER A 95 -5.50 -12.76 -4.86
C SER A 95 -4.43 -12.40 -3.81
N GLY A 96 -4.26 -11.11 -3.49
CA GLY A 96 -3.14 -10.61 -2.69
C GLY A 96 -3.03 -11.24 -1.32
N VAL A 97 -4.12 -11.29 -0.54
CA VAL A 97 -4.10 -11.86 0.82
C VAL A 97 -3.79 -13.36 0.80
N ALA A 98 -4.36 -14.12 -0.14
CA ALA A 98 -4.03 -15.53 -0.31
C ALA A 98 -2.58 -15.76 -0.77
N THR A 99 -2.07 -14.89 -1.65
CA THR A 99 -0.66 -14.89 -2.08
C THR A 99 0.26 -14.60 -0.90
N ALA A 100 -0.14 -13.67 -0.05
CA ALA A 100 0.54 -13.31 1.18
C ALA A 100 0.67 -14.48 2.15
N GLU A 101 -0.39 -15.26 2.37
CA GLU A 101 -0.28 -16.47 3.18
C GLU A 101 0.74 -17.47 2.64
N GLN A 102 0.73 -17.68 1.33
CA GLN A 102 1.64 -18.63 0.70
C GLN A 102 3.10 -18.18 0.78
N VAL A 103 3.35 -16.89 0.59
CA VAL A 103 4.71 -16.32 0.52
C VAL A 103 5.30 -16.08 1.91
N MET A 104 4.49 -15.67 2.88
CA MET A 104 4.96 -15.28 4.20
C MET A 104 4.96 -16.41 5.23
N ALA A 105 4.59 -17.62 4.85
CA ALA A 105 4.61 -18.77 5.75
C ALA A 105 6.01 -18.96 6.34
N GLY A 106 6.14 -18.82 7.66
CA GLY A 106 7.40 -18.98 8.39
C GLY A 106 8.29 -17.73 8.45
N LEU A 107 7.90 -16.61 7.85
CA LEU A 107 8.62 -15.35 8.02
C LEU A 107 8.35 -14.74 9.40
N PRO A 108 9.32 -14.05 10.01
CA PRO A 108 9.17 -13.39 11.31
C PRO A 108 8.40 -12.06 11.17
N VAL A 109 7.23 -12.09 10.54
CA VAL A 109 6.40 -10.91 10.27
C VAL A 109 5.10 -11.03 11.04
N LEU A 110 4.88 -10.16 12.02
CA LEU A 110 3.64 -10.15 12.79
C LEU A 110 2.52 -9.50 11.96
N ARG A 111 1.47 -10.27 11.68
CA ARG A 111 0.39 -9.87 10.77
C ARG A 111 -0.91 -10.63 11.05
N PRO A 112 -2.07 -10.11 10.58
CA PRO A 112 -3.27 -10.93 10.43
C PRO A 112 -2.99 -12.14 9.53
N VAL A 113 -3.48 -13.32 9.93
CA VAL A 113 -3.39 -14.58 9.19
C VAL A 113 -4.76 -14.89 8.60
N LEU A 114 -4.83 -15.16 7.30
CA LEU A 114 -6.03 -15.60 6.59
C LEU A 114 -6.45 -16.99 7.07
N LEU A 115 -7.70 -17.10 7.49
CA LEU A 115 -8.32 -18.31 8.01
C LEU A 115 -9.25 -18.93 6.97
N ALA A 116 -9.97 -18.09 6.23
CA ALA A 116 -10.91 -18.53 5.21
C ALA A 116 -11.16 -17.42 4.18
N GLN A 117 -11.54 -17.80 2.97
CA GLN A 117 -11.91 -16.88 1.91
C GLN A 117 -13.08 -17.46 1.12
N GLN A 118 -14.04 -16.60 0.77
CA GLN A 118 -15.17 -16.96 -0.08
C GLN A 118 -15.37 -15.88 -1.14
N ALA A 119 -15.71 -16.29 -2.36
CA ALA A 119 -15.96 -15.37 -3.47
C ALA A 119 -17.26 -15.74 -4.17
N TRP A 120 -18.00 -14.72 -4.60
CA TRP A 120 -19.26 -14.89 -5.32
C TRP A 120 -19.51 -13.69 -6.23
N THR A 121 -20.49 -13.83 -7.12
CA THR A 121 -20.95 -12.75 -7.99
C THR A 121 -22.43 -12.52 -7.79
N CYS A 122 -22.85 -11.26 -7.70
CA CYS A 122 -24.24 -10.88 -7.52
C CYS A 122 -24.46 -9.47 -8.09
N ASP A 123 -25.56 -9.28 -8.83
CA ASP A 123 -26.01 -8.00 -9.38
C ASP A 123 -24.93 -7.22 -10.16
N GLY A 124 -24.14 -7.93 -10.97
CA GLY A 124 -23.08 -7.33 -11.79
C GLY A 124 -21.79 -7.00 -11.03
N PHE A 125 -21.67 -7.38 -9.76
CA PHE A 125 -20.47 -7.23 -8.95
C PHE A 125 -19.87 -8.59 -8.59
N ALA A 126 -18.55 -8.62 -8.49
CA ALA A 126 -17.80 -9.69 -7.88
C ALA A 126 -17.40 -9.28 -6.46
N TYR A 127 -17.59 -10.20 -5.52
CA TYR A 127 -17.28 -10.02 -4.11
C TYR A 127 -16.29 -11.07 -3.64
N GLN A 128 -15.48 -10.69 -2.66
CA GLN A 128 -14.60 -11.60 -1.95
C GLN A 128 -14.60 -11.24 -0.47
N ALA A 129 -15.05 -12.16 0.37
CA ALA A 129 -14.93 -12.06 1.81
C ALA A 129 -13.70 -12.84 2.27
N GLU A 130 -12.87 -12.16 3.07
CA GLU A 130 -11.64 -12.69 3.65
C GLU A 130 -11.78 -12.64 5.17
N LEU A 131 -11.60 -13.78 5.82
CA LEU A 131 -11.60 -13.90 7.27
C LEU A 131 -10.16 -14.05 7.75
N THR A 132 -9.70 -13.16 8.62
CA THR A 132 -8.36 -13.19 9.21
C THR A 132 -8.40 -13.25 10.73
N THR A 133 -7.28 -13.64 11.34
CA THR A 133 -7.06 -13.43 12.78
C THR A 133 -7.17 -11.94 13.10
N ARG A 134 -7.78 -11.61 14.25
CA ARG A 134 -7.84 -10.23 14.73
C ARG A 134 -6.57 -9.93 15.52
N MET A 135 -5.86 -8.88 15.11
CA MET A 135 -4.73 -8.36 15.89
C MET A 135 -5.27 -7.54 17.07
N PRO A 136 -4.69 -7.66 18.28
CA PRO A 136 -5.13 -6.90 19.46
C PRO A 136 -4.59 -5.45 19.46
N VAL A 137 -4.31 -4.90 18.28
CA VAL A 137 -3.75 -3.56 18.08
C VAL A 137 -4.46 -2.89 16.90
N ARG A 138 -4.42 -1.56 16.86
CA ARG A 138 -4.95 -0.77 15.74
C ARG A 138 -3.82 -0.35 14.82
N SER A 139 -4.20 0.11 13.63
CA SER A 139 -3.28 0.88 12.80
C SER A 139 -2.83 2.15 13.53
N ILE A 140 -1.57 2.54 13.32
CA ILE A 140 -1.00 3.77 13.88
C ILE A 140 -1.60 5.02 13.23
N SER A 141 -2.10 4.91 11.99
CA SER A 141 -2.73 6.03 11.28
C SER A 141 -4.07 5.65 10.66
N LEU A 142 -4.99 6.61 10.63
CA LEU A 142 -6.27 6.47 9.92
C LEU A 142 -6.15 6.75 8.42
N ASN A 143 -5.00 7.29 8.00
CA ASN A 143 -4.71 7.62 6.60
C ASN A 143 -3.23 7.37 6.30
N ARG A 144 -2.79 7.71 5.08
CA ARG A 144 -1.40 7.47 4.65
C ARG A 144 -0.37 8.33 5.39
N ALA A 145 -0.74 9.45 6.00
CA ALA A 145 0.19 10.34 6.68
C ALA A 145 0.64 9.74 8.02
N ALA A 146 1.89 10.00 8.38
CA ALA A 146 2.42 9.58 9.67
C ALA A 146 1.91 10.49 10.79
N PRO A 147 1.44 9.95 11.92
CA PRO A 147 1.16 10.77 13.08
C PRO A 147 2.48 11.17 13.77
N GLN A 148 2.53 12.38 14.33
CA GLN A 148 3.72 12.90 15.02
C GLN A 148 4.32 11.95 16.07
N TRP A 149 3.46 11.27 16.86
CA TRP A 149 3.89 10.36 17.93
C TRP A 149 4.61 9.10 17.41
N MET A 150 4.56 8.80 16.10
CA MET A 150 5.33 7.70 15.52
C MET A 150 6.85 7.92 15.69
N ALA A 151 7.31 9.16 15.81
CA ALA A 151 8.72 9.48 16.08
C ALA A 151 9.17 9.01 17.47
N ASP A 152 8.24 8.88 18.42
CA ASP A 152 8.51 8.42 19.79
C ASP A 152 8.50 6.89 19.92
N LEU A 153 8.30 6.15 18.82
CA LEU A 153 8.31 4.70 18.86
C LEU A 153 9.69 4.15 19.24
N PRO A 154 9.75 3.06 20.04
CA PRO A 154 11.03 2.51 20.49
C PRO A 154 11.91 2.09 19.31
N ALA A 155 13.23 2.27 19.42
CA ALA A 155 14.20 1.80 18.42
C ALA A 155 14.05 0.30 18.09
N ALA A 156 13.60 -0.50 19.07
CA ALA A 156 13.32 -1.92 18.86
C ALA A 156 12.15 -2.17 17.88
N TRP A 157 11.12 -1.31 17.88
CA TRP A 157 10.02 -1.39 16.93
C TRP A 157 10.48 -1.07 15.51
N TRP A 158 11.32 -0.06 15.35
CA TRP A 158 11.92 0.28 14.05
C TRP A 158 12.84 -0.84 13.53
N ALA A 159 13.64 -1.44 14.42
CA ALA A 159 14.50 -2.57 14.09
C ALA A 159 13.68 -3.81 13.68
N ASP A 160 12.58 -4.08 14.37
CA ASP A 160 11.65 -5.17 14.06
C ASP A 160 10.95 -4.96 12.71
N LEU A 161 10.44 -3.74 12.45
CA LEU A 161 9.88 -3.37 11.15
C LEU A 161 10.91 -3.59 10.03
N ARG A 162 12.15 -3.12 10.21
CA ARG A 162 13.22 -3.32 9.25
C ARG A 162 13.49 -4.81 9.02
N ALA A 163 13.63 -5.60 10.08
CA ALA A 163 13.88 -7.03 9.96
C ALA A 163 12.74 -7.75 9.22
N ALA A 164 11.49 -7.36 9.45
CA ALA A 164 10.33 -7.88 8.72
C ALA A 164 10.44 -7.58 7.21
N LEU A 165 10.73 -6.32 6.84
CA LEU A 165 10.86 -5.92 5.43
C LEU A 165 12.09 -6.54 4.74
N ASP A 166 13.19 -6.69 5.45
CA ASP A 166 14.40 -7.37 4.94
C ASP A 166 14.11 -8.85 4.72
N SER A 167 13.46 -9.52 5.67
CA SER A 167 13.10 -10.95 5.54
C SER A 167 12.20 -11.22 4.34
N LEU A 168 11.30 -10.28 4.00
CA LEU A 168 10.42 -10.38 2.85
C LEU A 168 11.21 -10.29 1.54
N GLN A 169 12.16 -9.36 1.44
CA GLN A 169 12.97 -9.16 0.23
C GLN A 169 13.89 -10.33 -0.09
N GLU A 170 14.25 -11.14 0.91
CA GLU A 170 15.09 -12.34 0.75
C GLU A 170 14.30 -13.59 0.33
N VAL A 171 12.96 -13.52 0.27
CA VAL A 171 12.16 -14.61 -0.26
C VAL A 171 12.45 -14.78 -1.75
N ALA A 172 12.77 -16.01 -2.17
CA ALA A 172 12.90 -16.31 -3.58
C ALA A 172 11.56 -16.00 -4.31
N PRO A 173 11.57 -15.23 -5.42
CA PRO A 173 10.35 -14.89 -6.13
C PRO A 173 9.52 -16.13 -6.47
N ALA A 174 8.37 -16.27 -5.82
CA ALA A 174 7.43 -17.34 -6.13
C ALA A 174 6.73 -17.06 -7.46
N ALA A 175 6.37 -18.10 -8.21
CA ALA A 175 5.64 -17.96 -9.48
C ALA A 175 4.28 -17.23 -9.34
N VAL A 176 3.74 -17.17 -8.12
CA VAL A 176 2.50 -16.47 -7.78
C VAL A 176 2.69 -14.96 -7.59
N LEU A 177 3.91 -14.48 -7.31
CA LEU A 177 4.18 -13.06 -7.14
C LEU A 177 4.21 -12.36 -8.50
N ARG A 178 3.35 -11.35 -8.63
CA ARG A 178 3.31 -10.48 -9.80
C ARG A 178 3.90 -9.13 -9.46
N ARG A 179 4.40 -8.41 -10.47
CA ARG A 179 4.79 -7.01 -10.29
C ARG A 179 3.62 -6.19 -9.78
N VAL A 180 3.86 -5.37 -8.77
CA VAL A 180 2.85 -4.45 -8.24
C VAL A 180 2.51 -3.44 -9.34
N ALA A 181 1.27 -3.49 -9.82
CA ALA A 181 0.88 -2.84 -11.08
C ALA A 181 1.13 -1.33 -11.07
N TRP A 182 0.80 -0.64 -9.96
CA TRP A 182 1.00 0.81 -9.86
C TRP A 182 2.48 1.18 -9.84
N GLN A 183 3.34 0.36 -9.22
CA GLN A 183 4.79 0.55 -9.20
C GLN A 183 5.36 0.32 -10.59
N GLU A 184 4.86 -0.67 -11.33
CA GLU A 184 5.30 -0.96 -12.69
C GLU A 184 4.92 0.16 -13.66
N THR A 185 3.69 0.67 -13.54
CA THR A 185 3.26 1.84 -14.31
C THR A 185 4.10 3.07 -13.99
N ALA A 186 4.36 3.34 -12.71
CA ALA A 186 5.18 4.47 -12.29
C ALA A 186 6.63 4.32 -12.79
N ALA A 187 7.24 3.14 -12.63
CA ALA A 187 8.57 2.84 -13.15
C ALA A 187 8.68 3.07 -14.66
N ARG A 188 7.70 2.60 -15.45
CA ARG A 188 7.66 2.83 -16.91
C ARG A 188 7.56 4.31 -17.26
N SER A 189 6.84 5.10 -16.46
CA SER A 189 6.69 6.54 -16.70
C SER A 189 7.98 7.34 -16.53
N MET A 190 8.96 6.81 -15.80
CA MET A 190 10.28 7.43 -15.60
C MET A 190 11.28 7.12 -16.71
N GLY A 191 10.97 6.19 -17.61
CA GLY A 191 11.92 5.69 -18.62
C GLY A 191 12.93 4.67 -18.07
N ALA A 192 13.95 4.33 -18.86
CA ALA A 192 14.92 3.27 -18.58
C ALA A 192 16.07 3.70 -17.64
N VAL A 193 15.77 4.44 -16.58
CA VAL A 193 16.79 4.82 -15.57
C VAL A 193 17.01 3.63 -14.65
N HIS A 194 18.22 3.06 -14.71
CA HIS A 194 18.80 2.02 -13.83
C HIS A 194 17.78 1.20 -13.01
N PRO A 195 17.11 0.18 -13.60
CA PRO A 195 16.06 -0.54 -12.91
C PRO A 195 16.63 -1.30 -11.71
N ALA A 196 16.18 -0.96 -10.50
CA ALA A 196 16.45 -1.78 -9.32
C ALA A 196 15.90 -3.20 -9.54
N PRO A 197 16.50 -4.24 -8.93
CA PRO A 197 15.93 -5.57 -8.95
C PRO A 197 14.52 -5.53 -8.36
N TRP A 198 13.62 -6.31 -8.97
CA TRP A 198 12.25 -6.47 -8.51
C TRP A 198 12.21 -7.64 -7.52
N VAL A 199 11.98 -7.33 -6.26
CA VAL A 199 12.02 -8.27 -5.13
C VAL A 199 10.66 -8.33 -4.45
N PRO A 200 10.35 -9.37 -3.67
CA PRO A 200 9.11 -9.40 -2.90
C PRO A 200 9.01 -8.19 -1.98
N SER A 201 7.85 -7.57 -1.97
CA SER A 201 7.52 -6.39 -1.18
C SER A 201 6.08 -6.45 -0.70
N HIS A 202 5.79 -5.72 0.38
CA HIS A 202 4.42 -5.50 0.84
C HIS A 202 3.60 -4.77 -0.22
N GLY A 203 4.25 -3.81 -0.91
CA GLY A 203 3.66 -3.14 -2.07
C GLY A 203 2.78 -1.94 -1.73
N ASP A 204 2.60 -1.63 -0.44
CA ASP A 204 1.82 -0.48 0.04
C ASP A 204 2.21 -0.08 1.49
N MET A 205 3.51 0.00 1.78
CA MET A 205 4.02 0.25 3.12
C MET A 205 3.87 1.72 3.54
N CYS A 206 2.73 2.07 4.14
CA CYS A 206 2.46 3.39 4.69
C CYS A 206 1.99 3.29 6.16
N PRO A 207 2.01 4.39 6.93
CA PRO A 207 1.53 4.43 8.32
C PRO A 207 0.15 3.81 8.56
N ALA A 208 -0.80 3.90 7.61
CA ALA A 208 -2.10 3.23 7.74
C ALA A 208 -2.02 1.70 7.81
N ASN A 209 -0.92 1.09 7.34
CA ASN A 209 -0.73 -0.35 7.27
C ASN A 209 0.20 -0.87 8.38
N LEU A 210 0.50 -0.04 9.39
CA LEU A 210 1.40 -0.37 10.49
C LEU A 210 0.68 -0.36 11.85
N GLY A 211 1.07 -1.25 12.75
CA GLY A 211 0.59 -1.32 14.13
C GLY A 211 1.72 -1.57 15.11
N VAL A 212 1.41 -1.43 16.40
CA VAL A 212 2.39 -1.52 17.49
C VAL A 212 1.91 -2.54 18.51
N ALA A 213 2.61 -3.67 18.60
CA ALA A 213 2.39 -4.71 19.62
C ALA A 213 3.60 -4.77 20.56
N GLY A 214 3.62 -3.87 21.56
CA GLY A 214 4.81 -3.69 22.41
C GLY A 214 5.96 -3.11 21.58
N ALA A 215 7.06 -3.85 21.46
CA ALA A 215 8.22 -3.47 20.66
C ALA A 215 8.23 -4.10 19.25
N THR A 216 7.13 -4.76 18.83
CA THR A 216 7.03 -5.46 17.55
C THR A 216 6.10 -4.69 16.60
N ALA A 217 6.51 -4.59 15.34
CA ALA A 217 5.72 -4.00 14.27
C ALA A 217 4.69 -5.00 13.74
N VAL A 218 3.44 -4.54 13.61
CA VAL A 218 2.36 -5.30 12.97
C VAL A 218 2.12 -4.74 11.58
N LEU A 219 2.12 -5.59 10.56
CA LEU A 219 1.88 -5.19 9.18
C LEU A 219 0.48 -5.66 8.74
N PHE A 220 -0.33 -4.72 8.28
CA PHE A 220 -1.72 -4.91 7.83
C PHE A 220 -1.86 -4.76 6.31
N ASP A 221 -3.00 -5.18 5.76
CA ASP A 221 -3.40 -4.91 4.36
C ASP A 221 -2.40 -5.41 3.29
N TRP A 222 -2.12 -6.72 3.35
CA TRP A 222 -1.27 -7.46 2.41
C TRP A 222 -1.84 -7.68 1.00
N GLU A 223 -2.84 -6.90 0.59
CA GLU A 223 -3.47 -7.08 -0.73
C GLU A 223 -2.56 -6.67 -1.90
N TYR A 224 -1.58 -5.81 -1.65
CA TYR A 224 -0.61 -5.36 -2.64
C TYR A 224 0.67 -6.20 -2.71
N ILE A 225 0.76 -7.29 -1.93
CA ILE A 225 1.96 -8.12 -1.92
C ILE A 225 2.34 -8.54 -3.35
N GLY A 226 3.60 -8.35 -3.69
CA GLY A 226 4.05 -8.53 -5.07
C GLY A 226 5.54 -8.34 -5.21
N LEU A 227 5.98 -8.25 -6.46
CA LEU A 227 7.33 -7.80 -6.78
C LEU A 227 7.31 -6.28 -6.92
N GLY A 228 8.21 -5.61 -6.21
CA GLY A 228 8.45 -4.17 -6.32
C GLY A 228 9.94 -3.88 -6.43
N PRO A 229 10.33 -2.65 -6.82
CA PRO A 229 11.73 -2.22 -6.76
C PRO A 229 12.32 -2.50 -5.37
N ARG A 230 13.57 -2.97 -5.30
CA ARG A 230 14.27 -3.14 -4.03
C ARG A 230 14.19 -1.87 -3.18
N PHE A 231 13.86 -2.03 -1.90
CA PHE A 231 13.59 -0.95 -0.94
C PHE A 231 12.33 -0.09 -1.18
N VAL A 232 11.39 -0.51 -2.04
CA VAL A 232 10.14 0.26 -2.29
C VAL A 232 9.27 0.46 -1.06
N ASP A 233 9.27 -0.50 -0.13
CA ASP A 233 8.49 -0.39 1.10
C ASP A 233 9.06 0.71 2.01
N ALA A 234 10.38 0.77 2.20
CA ALA A 234 11.04 1.86 2.93
C ALA A 234 10.84 3.21 2.23
N ALA A 235 10.91 3.23 0.89
CA ALA A 235 10.65 4.44 0.11
C ALA A 235 9.20 4.93 0.23
N THR A 236 8.23 4.01 0.25
CA THR A 236 6.81 4.34 0.43
C THR A 236 6.56 4.88 1.83
N LEU A 237 7.18 4.28 2.85
CA LEU A 237 7.10 4.76 4.23
C LEU A 237 7.68 6.18 4.36
N LEU A 238 8.85 6.44 3.78
CA LEU A 238 9.47 7.77 3.75
C LEU A 238 8.54 8.80 3.08
N LEU A 239 8.11 8.52 1.84
CA LEU A 239 7.37 9.50 1.04
C LEU A 239 5.97 9.79 1.60
N SER A 240 5.38 8.82 2.30
CA SER A 240 4.10 9.00 3.01
C SER A 240 4.25 9.73 4.36
N SER A 241 5.47 10.00 4.81
CA SER A 241 5.77 10.65 6.10
C SER A 241 6.46 12.02 5.96
N LEU A 242 6.58 12.55 4.73
CA LEU A 242 7.34 13.79 4.46
C LEU A 242 6.73 15.05 5.10
N ASP A 243 5.46 15.03 5.51
CA ASP A 243 4.81 16.11 6.24
C ASP A 243 5.13 16.11 7.74
N THR A 244 5.84 15.08 8.22
CA THR A 244 6.19 14.87 9.63
C THR A 244 7.71 14.70 9.76
N PRO A 245 8.48 15.80 9.86
CA PRO A 245 9.94 15.78 9.80
C PRO A 245 10.60 14.84 10.82
N ASP A 246 10.13 14.83 12.06
CA ASP A 246 10.71 13.97 13.10
C ASP A 246 10.54 12.47 12.78
N VAL A 247 9.41 12.08 12.16
CA VAL A 247 9.21 10.71 11.67
C VAL A 247 10.12 10.43 10.47
N THR A 248 10.28 11.40 9.57
CA THR A 248 11.21 11.29 8.44
C THR A 248 12.65 11.08 8.91
N ASP A 249 13.08 11.77 9.97
CA ASP A 249 14.41 11.61 10.57
C ASP A 249 14.58 10.21 11.19
N CYS A 250 13.55 9.67 11.87
CA CYS A 250 13.55 8.29 12.34
C CYS A 250 13.68 7.29 11.17
N ILE A 251 12.94 7.49 10.09
CA ILE A 251 13.02 6.64 8.90
C ILE A 251 14.43 6.68 8.30
N TRP A 252 15.05 7.86 8.18
CA TRP A 252 16.45 7.98 7.73
C TRP A 252 17.43 7.32 8.68
N SER A 253 17.23 7.42 10.00
CA SER A 253 18.08 6.77 10.99
C SER A 253 18.04 5.24 10.89
N HIS A 254 16.90 4.65 10.51
CA HIS A 254 16.72 3.20 10.50
C HIS A 254 16.84 2.55 9.11
N PHE A 255 16.53 3.27 8.04
CA PHE A 255 16.53 2.79 6.65
C PHE A 255 17.48 3.58 5.73
N GLY A 256 18.24 4.56 6.25
CA GLY A 256 19.06 5.45 5.44
C GLY A 256 20.12 4.73 4.61
N ASP A 257 20.65 3.62 5.11
CA ASP A 257 21.60 2.78 4.38
C ASP A 257 20.96 2.08 3.17
N GLN A 258 19.64 1.83 3.19
CA GLN A 258 18.87 1.34 2.04
C GLN A 258 18.47 2.48 1.11
N LEU A 259 17.96 3.57 1.67
CA LEU A 259 17.42 4.71 0.92
C LEU A 259 18.50 5.53 0.19
N ALA A 260 19.74 5.49 0.65
CA ALA A 260 20.86 6.20 0.02
C ALA A 260 21.52 5.42 -1.13
N THR A 261 21.21 4.13 -1.32
CA THR A 261 21.78 3.34 -2.43
C THR A 261 21.16 3.75 -3.78
N PRO A 262 21.78 3.41 -4.92
CA PRO A 262 21.16 3.60 -6.23
C PRO A 262 19.77 2.96 -6.34
N GLU A 263 19.57 1.76 -5.80
CA GLU A 263 18.28 1.07 -5.76
C GLU A 263 17.27 1.82 -4.88
N GLY A 264 17.68 2.32 -3.72
CA GLY A 264 16.83 3.10 -2.83
C GLY A 264 16.40 4.44 -3.43
N ILE A 265 17.30 5.11 -4.14
CA ILE A 265 16.99 6.35 -4.88
C ILE A 265 16.00 6.04 -6.01
N TYR A 266 16.23 4.95 -6.77
CA TYR A 266 15.29 4.52 -7.81
C TYR A 266 13.90 4.22 -7.23
N ALA A 267 13.83 3.50 -6.11
CA ALA A 267 12.57 3.17 -5.44
C ALA A 267 11.83 4.44 -4.98
N GLN A 268 12.53 5.42 -4.40
CA GLN A 268 11.95 6.72 -4.06
C GLN A 268 11.39 7.44 -5.28
N SER A 269 12.11 7.43 -6.41
CA SER A 269 11.64 8.03 -7.66
C SER A 269 10.38 7.33 -8.20
N VAL A 270 10.32 5.99 -8.16
CA VAL A 270 9.11 5.23 -8.57
C VAL A 270 7.90 5.65 -7.73
N VAL A 271 8.06 5.71 -6.41
CA VAL A 271 6.99 6.09 -5.48
C VAL A 271 6.59 7.55 -5.68
N ALA A 272 7.55 8.45 -5.89
CA ALA A 272 7.27 9.85 -6.15
C ALA A 272 6.51 10.07 -7.47
N ALA A 273 6.87 9.34 -8.53
CA ALA A 273 6.16 9.38 -9.80
C ALA A 273 4.69 8.95 -9.65
N HIS A 274 4.44 7.94 -8.80
CA HIS A 274 3.07 7.56 -8.45
C HIS A 274 2.31 8.68 -7.74
N PHE A 275 2.87 9.26 -6.66
CA PHE A 275 2.25 10.36 -5.93
C PHE A 275 2.03 11.61 -6.80
N ALA A 276 2.97 11.94 -7.69
CA ALA A 276 2.82 13.05 -8.64
C ALA A 276 1.60 12.86 -9.56
N GLY A 277 1.31 11.62 -9.97
CA GLY A 277 0.08 11.29 -10.69
C GLY A 277 -1.19 11.57 -9.87
N ARG A 278 -1.18 11.21 -8.59
CA ARG A 278 -2.30 11.44 -7.65
C ARG A 278 -2.51 12.94 -7.40
N PHE A 279 -1.44 13.72 -7.26
CA PHE A 279 -1.52 15.18 -7.14
C PHE A 279 -2.15 15.84 -8.38
N ARG A 280 -1.78 15.38 -9.59
CA ARG A 280 -2.41 15.86 -10.83
C ARG A 280 -3.90 15.52 -10.89
N ALA A 281 -4.33 14.45 -10.21
CA ALA A 281 -5.74 14.09 -10.03
C ALA A 281 -6.42 14.86 -8.87
N GLY A 282 -5.70 15.74 -8.17
CA GLY A 282 -6.22 16.54 -7.06
C GLY A 282 -6.27 15.81 -5.71
N GLU A 283 -5.55 14.71 -5.56
CA GLU A 283 -5.50 13.91 -4.32
C GLU A 283 -4.24 14.26 -3.51
N HIS A 284 -4.27 14.08 -2.19
CA HIS A 284 -3.10 14.23 -1.30
C HIS A 284 -2.34 15.57 -1.45
N VAL A 285 -3.06 16.68 -1.69
CA VAL A 285 -2.42 17.98 -2.00
C VAL A 285 -1.59 18.55 -0.86
N ASP A 286 -1.85 18.10 0.37
CA ASP A 286 -1.08 18.33 1.59
C ASP A 286 0.37 17.82 1.49
N LEU A 287 0.59 16.67 0.86
CA LEU A 287 1.93 16.09 0.68
C LEU A 287 2.70 16.73 -0.49
N ALA A 288 2.03 17.48 -1.36
CA ALA A 288 2.61 17.94 -2.62
C ALA A 288 3.80 18.89 -2.47
N PRO A 289 3.82 19.88 -1.55
CA PRO A 289 4.98 20.72 -1.32
C PRO A 289 6.21 19.93 -0.84
N ALA A 290 6.02 19.06 0.15
CA ALA A 290 7.10 18.28 0.75
C ALA A 290 7.69 17.27 -0.26
N LEU A 291 6.85 16.59 -1.04
CA LEU A 291 7.32 15.70 -2.09
C LEU A 291 8.11 16.44 -3.18
N ARG A 292 7.66 17.63 -3.60
CA ARG A 292 8.42 18.44 -4.58
C ARG A 292 9.77 18.87 -4.05
N ALA A 293 9.87 19.19 -2.76
CA ALA A 293 11.15 19.51 -2.13
C ALA A 293 12.08 18.29 -2.12
N HIS A 294 11.56 17.12 -1.69
CA HIS A 294 12.29 15.86 -1.67
C HIS A 294 12.81 15.47 -3.06
N MET A 295 11.98 15.61 -4.10
CA MET A 295 12.36 15.28 -5.47
C MET A 295 13.52 16.11 -5.99
N ARG A 296 13.57 17.42 -5.69
CA ARG A 296 14.73 18.26 -6.07
C ARG A 296 16.01 17.75 -5.42
N THR A 297 15.95 17.37 -4.14
CA THR A 297 17.10 16.78 -3.44
C THR A 297 17.53 15.44 -4.04
N LEU A 298 16.60 14.62 -4.54
CA LEU A 298 16.95 13.38 -5.25
C LEU A 298 17.61 13.64 -6.61
N GLU A 299 17.15 14.65 -7.35
CA GLU A 299 17.74 15.07 -8.62
C GLU A 299 19.19 15.54 -8.41
N GLU A 300 19.43 16.43 -7.43
CA GLU A 300 20.77 16.90 -7.06
C GLU A 300 21.71 15.74 -6.71
N ARG A 301 21.26 14.79 -5.88
CA ARG A 301 22.03 13.60 -5.49
C ARG A 301 22.34 12.66 -6.67
N THR A 302 21.46 12.65 -7.67
CA THR A 302 21.64 11.82 -8.86
C THR A 302 22.61 12.48 -9.82
N ASP A 303 22.51 13.79 -10.02
CA ASP A 303 23.40 14.57 -10.89
C ASP A 303 24.84 14.62 -10.37
N ASP A 304 25.05 14.78 -9.06
CA ASP A 304 26.38 14.75 -8.44
C ASP A 304 27.10 13.41 -8.65
N ARG A 305 26.35 12.30 -8.64
CA ARG A 305 26.91 10.95 -8.89
C ARG A 305 27.26 10.73 -10.37
N HIS A 306 26.46 11.25 -11.30
CA HIS A 306 26.77 11.19 -12.73
C HIS A 306 27.92 12.14 -13.12
N GLY A 307 28.05 13.29 -12.45
CA GLY A 307 29.16 14.24 -12.63
C GLY A 307 30.50 13.77 -12.07
N GLY A 308 30.49 12.93 -11.03
CA GLY A 308 31.70 12.34 -10.43
C GLY A 308 32.32 11.21 -11.26
N ALA A 309 31.51 10.42 -11.97
CA ALA A 309 31.99 9.33 -12.84
C ALA A 309 32.72 9.82 -14.10
N ALA A 310 32.51 11.07 -14.52
CA ALA A 310 33.14 11.66 -15.71
C ALA A 310 34.52 12.30 -15.46
N ARG A 311 35.09 12.21 -14.25
CA ARG A 311 36.38 12.83 -13.88
C ARG A 311 37.51 11.85 -13.54
N CYS A 312 37.47 10.62 -14.05
CA CYS A 312 38.69 9.81 -14.17
C CYS A 312 39.39 10.13 -15.50
N THR A 313 40.27 11.12 -15.47
CA THR A 313 41.25 11.37 -16.54
C THR A 313 42.24 10.19 -16.59
N PRO A 314 42.60 9.64 -17.75
CA PRO A 314 43.65 8.62 -17.81
C PRO A 314 45.00 9.26 -17.47
N CYS A 315 45.77 8.61 -16.60
CA CYS A 315 47.21 8.80 -16.51
C CYS A 315 47.92 7.97 -17.58
#